data_AF-A0A3F3Q5Y4-F1
#
_entry.id   AF-A0A3F3Q5Y4-F1
#
_cell.length_a   1.000
_cell.length_b   1.000
_cell.length_c   1.000
_cell.angle_alpha   90.00
_cell.angle_beta   90.00
_cell.angle_gamma   90.00
#
_symmetry.space_group_name_H-M   'P 1'
#
loop_
_entity.id
_entity.type
_entity.pdbx_description
1 polymer ?
#
loop_
_entity_poly.entity_id
_entity_poly.type
_entity_poly.pdbx_seq_one_letter_code
_entity_poly.pdbx_strand_id
1 'polypeptide(L)'
;MADYLLFEGPMGYSLFKVAHQGDSVGNRLKEVQEGVNDLASFGKMVELSSFLPFENNKQALSEINDVSEGVASDTLISFLELNLPKPNKKKKVVLGLADKALAGSIKSAFSFVDCETGDTSEVVQDMLRGVRLHATKLLKQLREGDMDTAQLGLGHAYSRAKVKFSVQRDDNHIIQAIAILDQLDKAINTFSMRVREWYSWHFPELYKIVSDNQRYAQIALFVQDKKSLNDEKLHDIAALVEDDEGVAQSIIDAAKHSMGQEISETDMENVISFAQRVVSLSKYRKSLHQYLISKMSVVAPNLAALIGEIVGARLISHAGSLTNLSKYPASTVQILGAEKALFRALKTKGNTPKYGLLYHSSFIGRAGPKNKGRISRFLANKCSIASRIDNFSEEPSTKFGEALKKQVEERLDFYATGAAPTKNEVAMKNAMDAVLADMDIDGAESDAEMQDADEKAEKKDKKEKKEKKDKKEKKEKKEKGEKEEKKKKRKSDVGEGESEKKKRKHDSDAEPSKKKKKV
;
A
#
# COMPACT_ATOMS: atom_id res chain seq x y z
N MET A 1 -33.72 -33.08 16.96
CA MET A 1 -33.48 -32.81 18.40
C MET A 1 -32.05 -33.20 18.67
N ALA A 2 -31.20 -32.22 18.96
CA ALA A 2 -29.77 -32.44 19.13
C ALA A 2 -29.45 -32.95 20.53
N ASP A 3 -28.70 -34.04 20.65
CA ASP A 3 -28.20 -34.55 21.93
C ASP A 3 -26.97 -33.75 22.39
N TYR A 4 -26.12 -33.33 21.44
CA TYR A 4 -24.92 -32.52 21.66
C TYR A 4 -24.88 -31.33 20.71
N LEU A 5 -24.21 -30.25 21.11
CA LEU A 5 -23.94 -29.06 20.30
C LEU A 5 -22.43 -28.84 20.26
N LEU A 6 -21.88 -28.75 19.05
CA LEU A 6 -20.49 -28.34 18.86
C LEU A 6 -20.43 -26.81 18.73
N PHE A 7 -19.55 -26.18 19.48
CA PHE A 7 -19.23 -24.77 19.36
C PHE A 7 -17.74 -24.59 19.08
N GLU A 8 -17.42 -24.17 17.86
CA GLU A 8 -16.11 -23.69 17.47
C GLU A 8 -15.89 -22.24 17.95
N GLY A 9 -14.87 -22.04 18.79
CA GLY A 9 -14.49 -20.72 19.30
C GLY A 9 -13.03 -20.38 18.98
N PRO A 10 -12.62 -19.09 19.11
CA PRO A 10 -11.24 -18.67 18.88
C PRO A 10 -10.21 -19.36 19.79
N MET A 11 -10.64 -19.79 20.97
CA MET A 11 -9.80 -20.46 21.97
C MET A 11 -9.77 -21.98 21.82
N GLY A 12 -10.68 -22.58 21.04
CA GLY A 12 -10.79 -24.04 20.97
C GLY A 12 -12.19 -24.55 20.62
N TYR A 13 -12.33 -25.87 20.66
CA TYR A 13 -13.60 -26.57 20.46
C TYR A 13 -14.30 -26.84 21.79
N SER A 14 -15.59 -26.55 21.86
CA SER A 14 -16.42 -26.84 23.03
C SER A 14 -17.55 -27.78 22.63
N LEU A 15 -17.74 -28.85 23.39
CA LEU A 15 -18.88 -29.75 23.23
C LEU A 15 -19.84 -29.55 24.39
N PHE A 16 -21.07 -29.18 24.06
CA PHE A 16 -22.14 -29.01 25.02
C PHE A 16 -23.15 -30.14 24.89
N LYS A 17 -23.64 -30.65 26.02
CA LYS A 17 -24.72 -31.63 26.09
C LYS A 17 -26.03 -30.90 26.35
N VAL A 18 -27.07 -31.26 25.59
CA VAL A 18 -28.41 -30.69 25.77
C VAL A 18 -29.13 -31.46 26.89
N ALA A 19 -29.30 -30.82 28.05
CA ALA A 19 -30.01 -31.39 29.20
C ALA A 19 -31.53 -31.29 29.04
N HIS A 20 -32.00 -30.16 28.53
CA HIS A 20 -33.40 -29.92 28.19
C HIS A 20 -33.51 -29.44 26.75
N GLN A 21 -34.31 -30.16 25.96
CA GLN A 21 -34.55 -29.82 24.55
C GLN A 21 -35.36 -28.52 24.46
N GLY A 22 -35.02 -27.67 23.49
CA GLY A 22 -35.81 -26.49 23.16
C GLY A 22 -37.18 -26.86 22.59
N ASP A 23 -38.18 -26.01 22.83
CA ASP A 23 -39.53 -26.22 22.31
C ASP A 23 -39.55 -26.02 20.78
N SER A 24 -39.77 -27.11 20.04
CA SER A 24 -39.84 -27.08 18.57
C SER A 24 -41.11 -26.42 18.02
N VAL A 25 -42.21 -26.41 18.78
CA VAL A 25 -43.50 -25.88 18.32
C VAL A 25 -43.65 -24.42 18.73
N GLY A 26 -43.23 -24.09 19.95
CA GLY A 26 -43.24 -22.74 20.52
C GLY A 26 -41.97 -21.92 20.28
N ASN A 27 -41.03 -22.35 19.42
CA ASN A 27 -39.72 -21.69 19.29
C ASN A 27 -39.83 -20.18 19.00
N ARG A 28 -40.85 -19.75 18.26
CA ARG A 28 -41.07 -18.34 17.90
C ARG A 28 -41.84 -17.53 18.94
N LEU A 29 -42.25 -18.14 20.05
CA LEU A 29 -42.89 -17.44 21.15
C LEU A 29 -41.90 -16.50 21.83
N LYS A 30 -42.40 -15.33 22.23
CA LYS A 30 -41.57 -14.29 22.83
C LYS A 30 -40.93 -14.74 24.14
N GLU A 31 -41.67 -15.50 24.96
CA GLU A 31 -41.15 -16.00 26.24
C GLU A 31 -39.97 -16.96 26.05
N VAL A 32 -40.02 -17.81 25.00
CA VAL A 32 -38.96 -18.77 24.68
C VAL A 32 -37.70 -18.04 24.21
N GLN A 33 -37.85 -17.04 23.35
CA GLN A 33 -36.74 -16.23 22.85
C GLN A 33 -36.09 -15.38 23.95
N GLU A 34 -36.88 -14.80 24.86
CA GLU A 34 -36.36 -14.11 26.05
C GLU A 34 -35.64 -15.09 27.01
N GLY A 35 -36.13 -16.32 27.12
CA GLY A 35 -35.49 -17.39 27.90
C GLY A 35 -34.12 -17.83 27.38
N VAL A 36 -33.82 -17.66 26.09
CA VAL A 36 -32.46 -17.91 25.54
C VAL A 36 -31.49 -16.77 25.91
N ASN A 37 -32.01 -15.55 26.05
CA ASN A 37 -31.19 -14.38 26.41
C ASN A 37 -30.81 -14.37 27.90
N ASP A 38 -31.65 -14.93 28.78
CA ASP A 38 -31.32 -15.07 30.19
C ASP A 38 -30.41 -16.29 30.46
N LEU A 39 -29.33 -16.06 31.21
CA LEU A 39 -28.33 -17.08 31.53
C LEU A 39 -28.90 -18.15 32.46
N ALA A 40 -29.79 -17.76 33.39
CA ALA A 40 -30.30 -18.69 34.40
C ALA A 40 -31.27 -19.72 33.82
N SER A 41 -32.06 -19.33 32.80
CA SER A 41 -32.89 -20.25 32.01
C SER A 41 -32.06 -21.04 31.01
N PHE A 42 -31.17 -20.39 30.25
CA PHE A 42 -30.39 -21.05 29.21
C PHE A 42 -29.36 -22.04 29.78
N GLY A 43 -28.73 -21.72 30.91
CA GLY A 43 -27.77 -22.60 31.59
C GLY A 43 -28.39 -23.89 32.15
N LYS A 44 -29.72 -23.98 32.27
CA LYS A 44 -30.42 -25.23 32.59
C LYS A 44 -30.64 -26.10 31.35
N MET A 45 -30.64 -25.51 30.16
CA MET A 45 -30.85 -26.24 28.90
C MET A 45 -29.56 -26.91 28.42
N VAL A 46 -28.41 -26.29 28.69
CA VAL A 46 -27.12 -26.67 28.11
C VAL A 46 -26.05 -26.85 29.18
N GLU A 47 -25.40 -28.00 29.19
CA GLU A 47 -24.28 -28.32 30.09
C GLU A 47 -22.98 -28.49 29.30
N LEU A 48 -21.87 -27.92 29.78
CA LEU A 48 -20.56 -28.12 29.16
C LEU A 48 -20.09 -29.55 29.41
N SER A 49 -19.90 -30.33 28.34
CA SER A 49 -19.39 -31.70 28.43
C SER A 49 -17.88 -31.74 28.38
N SER A 50 -17.28 -31.01 27.43
CA SER A 50 -15.83 -31.03 27.20
C SER A 50 -15.38 -29.76 26.50
N PHE A 51 -14.14 -29.34 26.79
CA PHE A 51 -13.51 -28.18 26.18
C PHE A 51 -12.07 -28.56 25.80
N LEU A 52 -11.72 -28.37 24.53
CA LEU A 52 -10.38 -28.56 24.00
C LEU A 52 -9.81 -27.20 23.59
N PRO A 53 -8.93 -26.59 24.41
CA PRO A 53 -8.24 -25.37 24.02
C PRO A 53 -7.20 -25.67 22.92
N PHE A 54 -7.00 -24.71 22.02
CA PHE A 54 -5.88 -24.77 21.07
C PHE A 54 -4.56 -24.50 21.79
N GLU A 55 -3.53 -25.29 21.49
CA GLU A 55 -2.24 -25.17 22.15
C GLU A 55 -1.47 -23.93 21.69
N ASN A 56 -1.60 -23.59 20.39
CA ASN A 56 -0.82 -22.57 19.74
C ASN A 56 -1.65 -21.77 18.73
N ASN A 57 -1.30 -20.50 18.52
CA ASN A 57 -1.90 -19.64 17.47
C ASN A 57 -1.79 -20.24 16.06
N LYS A 58 -0.74 -21.04 15.79
CA LYS A 58 -0.57 -21.74 14.51
C LYS A 58 -1.61 -22.83 14.31
N GLN A 59 -1.89 -23.59 15.37
CA GLN A 59 -2.94 -24.59 15.37
C GLN A 59 -4.27 -23.89 15.15
N ALA A 60 -4.63 -22.89 15.98
CA ALA A 60 -5.85 -22.12 15.82
C ALA A 60 -6.04 -21.55 14.41
N LEU A 61 -4.96 -21.09 13.75
CA LEU A 61 -4.98 -20.63 12.37
C LEU A 61 -5.23 -21.75 11.34
N SER A 62 -4.67 -22.95 11.54
CA SER A 62 -4.97 -24.12 10.70
C SER A 62 -6.44 -24.50 10.86
N GLU A 63 -6.89 -24.64 12.10
CA GLU A 63 -8.25 -25.05 12.45
C GLU A 63 -9.31 -24.10 11.87
N ILE A 64 -9.11 -22.79 11.96
CA ILE A 64 -10.05 -21.83 11.37
C ILE A 64 -10.04 -21.87 9.83
N ASN A 65 -8.91 -22.19 9.19
CA ASN A 65 -8.87 -22.38 7.74
C ASN A 65 -9.66 -23.62 7.34
N ASP A 66 -9.45 -24.73 8.05
CA ASP A 66 -10.13 -26.01 7.79
C ASP A 66 -11.64 -25.89 8.03
N VAL A 67 -12.04 -25.29 9.16
CA VAL A 67 -13.44 -25.00 9.48
C VAL A 67 -14.06 -24.04 8.45
N SER A 68 -13.34 -23.01 8.00
CA SER A 68 -13.84 -22.09 6.96
C SER A 68 -14.02 -22.75 5.60
N GLU A 69 -13.28 -23.82 5.32
CA GLU A 69 -13.38 -24.61 4.09
C GLU A 69 -14.34 -25.81 4.25
N GLY A 70 -14.89 -26.01 5.45
CA GLY A 70 -15.86 -27.06 5.76
C GLY A 70 -15.24 -28.45 5.95
N VAL A 71 -13.93 -28.51 6.23
CA VAL A 71 -13.18 -29.75 6.44
C VAL A 71 -13.03 -30.00 7.95
N ALA A 72 -13.35 -31.22 8.40
CA ALA A 72 -13.07 -31.64 9.76
C ALA A 72 -11.58 -31.99 9.89
N SER A 73 -10.86 -31.23 10.72
CA SER A 73 -9.47 -31.48 11.06
C SER A 73 -9.29 -32.73 11.92
N ASP A 74 -8.09 -33.33 11.89
CA ASP A 74 -7.76 -34.53 12.67
C ASP A 74 -7.93 -34.32 14.19
N THR A 75 -7.65 -33.11 14.66
CA THR A 75 -7.85 -32.63 16.03
C THR A 75 -9.33 -32.58 16.39
N LEU A 76 -10.19 -32.06 15.51
CA LEU A 76 -11.64 -32.07 15.71
C LEU A 76 -12.20 -33.49 15.71
N ILE A 77 -11.74 -34.35 14.80
CA ILE A 77 -12.12 -35.77 14.74
C ILE A 77 -11.73 -36.47 16.05
N SER A 78 -10.48 -36.33 16.50
CA SER A 78 -9.99 -36.90 17.75
C SER A 78 -10.78 -36.40 18.98
N PHE A 79 -11.14 -35.12 18.99
CA PHE A 79 -11.96 -34.52 20.04
C PHE A 79 -13.38 -35.12 20.07
N LEU A 80 -14.01 -35.31 18.91
CA LEU A 80 -15.33 -35.92 18.82
C LEU A 80 -15.30 -37.41 19.18
N GLU A 81 -14.25 -38.15 18.81
CA GLU A 81 -14.06 -39.56 19.20
C GLU A 81 -14.01 -39.76 20.71
N LEU A 82 -13.32 -38.86 21.42
CA LEU A 82 -13.14 -38.96 22.87
C LEU A 82 -14.44 -38.67 23.63
N ASN A 83 -15.27 -37.76 23.13
CA ASN A 83 -16.39 -37.21 23.87
C ASN A 83 -17.77 -37.75 23.44
N LEU A 84 -17.89 -38.31 22.23
CA LEU A 84 -19.14 -38.92 21.78
C LEU A 84 -19.29 -40.36 22.30
N PRO A 85 -20.49 -40.79 22.72
CA PRO A 85 -20.70 -42.15 23.20
C PRO A 85 -20.52 -43.16 22.06
N LYS A 86 -19.91 -44.31 22.38
CA LYS A 86 -19.64 -45.40 21.43
C LYS A 86 -20.91 -45.86 20.71
N PRO A 87 -20.80 -46.27 19.42
CA PRO A 87 -21.94 -46.53 18.56
C PRO A 87 -22.88 -47.60 19.12
N ASN A 88 -24.15 -47.26 19.31
CA ASN A 88 -25.20 -48.21 19.64
C ASN A 88 -26.13 -48.39 18.43
N LYS A 89 -26.30 -49.64 17.96
CA LYS A 89 -27.06 -49.95 16.73
C LYS A 89 -28.53 -49.49 16.74
N LYS A 90 -29.07 -49.10 17.90
CA LYS A 90 -30.47 -48.71 18.10
C LYS A 90 -30.73 -47.20 18.20
N LYS A 91 -29.71 -46.37 18.49
CA LYS A 91 -29.88 -44.92 18.62
C LYS A 91 -28.63 -44.22 18.10
N LYS A 92 -28.82 -43.43 17.04
CA LYS A 92 -27.79 -42.52 16.54
C LYS A 92 -27.71 -41.28 17.42
N VAL A 93 -26.49 -40.75 17.58
CA VAL A 93 -26.26 -39.52 18.33
C VAL A 93 -26.49 -38.34 17.42
N VAL A 94 -27.31 -37.38 17.85
CA VAL A 94 -27.58 -36.18 17.05
C VAL A 94 -26.66 -35.03 17.50
N LEU A 95 -25.80 -34.54 16.61
CA LEU A 95 -24.88 -33.43 16.84
C LEU A 95 -25.36 -32.17 16.12
N GLY A 96 -25.54 -31.08 16.87
CA GLY A 96 -25.85 -29.76 16.34
C GLY A 96 -24.60 -29.01 15.91
N LEU A 97 -24.59 -28.51 14.67
CA LEU A 97 -23.48 -27.79 14.05
C LEU A 97 -23.96 -26.48 13.40
N ALA A 98 -23.10 -25.48 13.33
CA ALA A 98 -23.42 -24.22 12.66
C ALA A 98 -23.35 -24.35 11.13
N ASP A 99 -22.32 -25.02 10.61
CA ASP A 99 -22.05 -25.12 9.18
C ASP A 99 -22.46 -26.48 8.58
N LYS A 100 -23.03 -26.42 7.36
CA LYS A 100 -23.50 -27.57 6.59
C LYS A 100 -22.35 -28.33 5.93
N ALA A 101 -21.31 -27.65 5.45
CA ALA A 101 -20.18 -28.33 4.83
C ALA A 101 -19.40 -29.15 5.89
N LEU A 102 -19.13 -28.54 7.03
CA LEU A 102 -18.55 -29.22 8.19
C LEU A 102 -19.40 -30.42 8.66
N ALA A 103 -20.73 -30.28 8.69
CA ALA A 103 -21.63 -31.39 9.00
C ALA A 103 -21.52 -32.56 8.01
N GLY A 104 -21.31 -32.27 6.71
CA GLY A 104 -21.03 -33.29 5.71
C GLY A 104 -19.71 -34.03 5.97
N SER A 105 -18.66 -33.28 6.31
CA SER A 105 -17.34 -33.84 6.62
C SER A 105 -17.37 -34.72 7.89
N ILE A 106 -18.00 -34.25 8.97
CA ILE A 106 -18.14 -35.02 10.22
C ILE A 106 -18.99 -36.27 10.01
N LYS A 107 -20.07 -36.20 9.22
CA LYS A 107 -20.89 -37.37 8.89
C LYS A 107 -20.14 -38.41 8.06
N SER A 108 -19.19 -37.97 7.23
CA SER A 108 -18.31 -38.88 6.49
C SER A 108 -17.30 -39.57 7.39
N ALA A 109 -16.79 -38.89 8.43
CA ALA A 109 -15.88 -39.45 9.42
C ALA A 109 -16.60 -40.40 10.41
N PHE A 110 -17.83 -40.06 10.82
CA PHE A 110 -18.59 -40.81 11.81
C PHE A 110 -19.95 -41.27 11.27
N SER A 111 -20.01 -42.53 10.81
CA SER A 111 -21.25 -43.11 10.27
C SER A 111 -22.39 -43.28 11.30
N PHE A 112 -22.10 -43.15 12.60
CA PHE A 112 -23.05 -43.30 13.70
C PHE A 112 -23.61 -41.98 14.25
N VAL A 113 -23.11 -40.85 13.74
CA VAL A 113 -23.54 -39.49 14.14
C VAL A 113 -24.45 -38.93 13.05
N ASP A 114 -25.64 -38.49 13.44
CA ASP A 114 -26.47 -37.66 12.57
C ASP A 114 -26.22 -36.19 12.92
N CYS A 115 -25.99 -35.35 11.92
CA CYS A 115 -25.72 -33.93 12.12
C CYS A 115 -26.97 -33.10 11.79
N GLU A 116 -27.38 -32.24 12.71
CA GLU A 116 -28.41 -31.22 12.50
C GLU A 116 -27.73 -29.84 12.40
N THR A 117 -28.11 -29.06 11.39
CA THR A 117 -27.69 -27.66 11.22
C THR A 117 -28.87 -26.72 11.29
N GLY A 118 -28.61 -25.41 11.35
CA GLY A 118 -29.67 -24.39 11.35
C GLY A 118 -30.63 -24.46 10.16
N ASP A 119 -30.15 -24.90 9.00
CA ASP A 119 -30.98 -25.12 7.81
C ASP A 119 -31.98 -26.29 7.98
N THR A 120 -31.64 -27.26 8.82
CA THR A 120 -32.48 -28.45 9.09
C THR A 120 -33.36 -28.28 10.32
N SER A 121 -32.92 -27.49 11.30
CA SER A 121 -33.58 -27.32 12.59
C SER A 121 -33.32 -25.92 13.14
N GLU A 122 -34.36 -25.08 13.12
CA GLU A 122 -34.31 -23.71 13.70
C GLU A 122 -33.95 -23.75 15.20
N VAL A 123 -34.38 -24.80 15.91
CA VAL A 123 -34.11 -24.98 17.35
C VAL A 123 -32.61 -25.10 17.62
N VAL A 124 -31.88 -25.87 16.80
CA VAL A 124 -30.43 -26.05 16.96
C VAL A 124 -29.70 -24.74 16.73
N GLN A 125 -30.15 -23.94 15.75
CA GLN A 125 -29.57 -22.61 15.50
C GLN A 125 -29.76 -21.66 16.68
N ASP A 126 -30.95 -21.63 17.29
CA ASP A 126 -31.22 -20.79 18.46
C ASP A 126 -30.42 -21.25 19.69
N MET A 127 -30.23 -22.55 19.87
CA MET A 127 -29.38 -23.07 20.94
C MET A 127 -27.90 -22.73 20.71
N LEU A 128 -27.36 -22.87 19.49
CA LEU A 128 -26.00 -22.44 19.16
C LEU A 128 -25.81 -20.93 19.33
N ARG A 129 -26.85 -20.13 19.02
CA ARG A 129 -26.86 -18.68 19.26
C ARG A 129 -26.81 -18.35 20.76
N GLY A 130 -27.58 -19.07 21.58
CA GLY A 130 -27.55 -18.93 23.04
C GLY A 130 -26.18 -19.31 23.63
N VAL A 131 -25.56 -20.39 23.12
CA VAL A 131 -24.19 -20.78 23.50
C VAL A 131 -23.22 -19.65 23.15
N ARG A 132 -23.32 -19.05 21.95
CA ARG A 132 -22.45 -17.94 21.56
C ARG A 132 -22.64 -16.70 22.44
N LEU A 133 -23.87 -16.35 22.79
CA LEU A 133 -24.18 -15.19 23.64
C LEU A 133 -23.56 -15.35 25.04
N HIS A 134 -23.64 -16.56 25.61
CA HIS A 134 -23.19 -16.85 26.96
C HIS A 134 -21.83 -17.58 27.04
N ALA A 135 -21.10 -17.67 25.92
CA ALA A 135 -19.88 -18.49 25.81
C ALA A 135 -18.83 -18.15 26.87
N THR A 136 -18.65 -16.85 27.16
CA THR A 136 -17.71 -16.36 28.17
C THR A 136 -18.06 -16.80 29.58
N LYS A 137 -19.35 -17.00 29.89
CA LYS A 137 -19.84 -17.40 31.21
C LYS A 137 -20.02 -18.91 31.35
N LEU A 138 -20.31 -19.60 30.25
CA LEU A 138 -20.48 -21.06 30.21
C LEU A 138 -19.12 -21.78 30.31
N LEU A 139 -18.06 -21.18 29.77
CA LEU A 139 -16.70 -21.71 29.84
C LEU A 139 -15.98 -21.21 31.10
N LYS A 140 -16.29 -21.82 32.26
CA LYS A 140 -15.72 -21.44 33.58
C LYS A 140 -14.19 -21.51 33.68
N GLN A 141 -13.53 -22.19 32.74
CA GLN A 141 -12.07 -22.33 32.71
C GLN A 141 -11.36 -21.12 32.09
N LEU A 142 -12.09 -20.24 31.39
CA LEU A 142 -11.56 -19.03 30.75
C LEU A 142 -11.77 -17.81 31.65
N ARG A 143 -10.82 -16.86 31.61
CA ARG A 143 -10.97 -15.58 32.28
C ARG A 143 -11.79 -14.63 31.41
N GLU A 144 -12.45 -13.67 32.05
CA GLU A 144 -13.13 -12.59 31.33
C GLU A 144 -12.11 -11.79 30.49
N GLY A 145 -12.36 -11.65 29.19
CA GLY A 145 -11.50 -10.95 28.22
C GLY A 145 -10.55 -11.83 27.39
N ASP A 146 -10.33 -13.09 27.78
CA ASP A 146 -9.46 -14.01 27.01
C ASP A 146 -10.04 -14.29 25.61
N MET A 147 -11.36 -14.44 25.51
CA MET A 147 -12.04 -14.69 24.23
C MET A 147 -11.91 -13.52 23.25
N ASP A 148 -12.01 -12.27 23.72
CA ASP A 148 -11.93 -11.08 22.86
C ASP A 148 -10.51 -10.89 22.31
N THR A 149 -9.51 -11.09 23.16
CA THR A 149 -8.09 -11.00 22.76
C THR A 149 -7.72 -12.10 21.77
N ALA A 150 -8.18 -13.34 22.00
CA ALA A 150 -8.00 -14.46 21.08
C ALA A 150 -8.70 -14.21 19.74
N GLN A 151 -9.93 -13.67 19.76
CA GLN A 151 -10.66 -13.31 18.56
C GLN A 151 -9.92 -12.26 17.72
N LEU A 152 -9.36 -11.22 18.36
CA LEU A 152 -8.56 -10.21 17.68
C LEU A 152 -7.29 -10.82 17.06
N GLY A 153 -6.57 -11.64 17.83
CA GLY A 153 -5.34 -12.29 17.37
C GLY A 153 -5.58 -13.23 16.18
N LEU A 154 -6.60 -14.08 16.29
CA LEU A 154 -6.97 -15.05 15.26
C LEU A 154 -7.53 -14.35 14.01
N GLY A 155 -8.39 -13.35 14.17
CA GLY A 155 -8.94 -12.57 13.06
C GLY A 155 -7.84 -11.86 12.25
N HIS A 156 -6.86 -11.28 12.93
CA HIS A 156 -5.69 -10.71 12.28
C HIS A 156 -4.83 -11.77 11.56
N ALA A 157 -4.59 -12.93 12.18
CA ALA A 157 -3.79 -14.00 11.57
C ALA A 157 -4.48 -14.59 10.33
N TYR A 158 -5.78 -14.89 10.43
CA TYR A 158 -6.60 -15.40 9.35
C TYR A 158 -6.64 -14.44 8.16
N SER A 159 -6.91 -13.16 8.42
CA SER A 159 -6.96 -12.14 7.36
C SER A 159 -5.61 -11.96 6.67
N ARG A 160 -4.51 -11.93 7.43
CA ARG A 160 -3.16 -11.84 6.84
C ARG A 160 -2.82 -13.05 5.98
N ALA A 161 -3.19 -14.25 6.42
CA ALA A 161 -2.96 -15.48 5.67
C ALA A 161 -3.76 -15.49 4.36
N LYS A 162 -5.06 -15.19 4.40
CA LYS A 162 -5.93 -15.17 3.21
C LYS A 162 -5.54 -14.08 2.21
N VAL A 163 -5.11 -12.90 2.68
CA VAL A 163 -4.66 -11.80 1.80
C VAL A 163 -3.21 -11.97 1.33
N LYS A 164 -2.49 -13.01 1.78
CA LYS A 164 -1.05 -13.20 1.53
C LYS A 164 -0.25 -11.93 1.84
N PHE A 165 -0.50 -11.33 3.02
CA PHE A 165 0.16 -10.10 3.42
C PHE A 165 1.67 -10.33 3.58
N SER A 166 2.46 -9.92 2.58
CA SER A 166 3.92 -10.04 2.62
C SER A 166 4.53 -8.95 3.50
N VAL A 167 5.20 -9.35 4.58
CA VAL A 167 5.97 -8.45 5.47
C VAL A 167 7.13 -7.80 4.73
N GLN A 168 7.64 -8.41 3.65
CA GLN A 168 8.77 -7.90 2.89
C GLN A 168 8.40 -6.66 2.05
N ARG A 169 7.11 -6.50 1.72
CA ARG A 169 6.57 -5.36 0.96
C ARG A 169 6.05 -4.23 1.85
N ASP A 170 6.39 -4.25 3.14
CA ASP A 170 5.98 -3.22 4.09
C ASP A 170 6.72 -1.91 3.83
N ASP A 171 5.99 -0.95 3.28
CA ASP A 171 6.43 0.41 2.96
C ASP A 171 6.53 1.32 4.21
N ASN A 172 5.96 0.91 5.35
CA ASN A 172 6.06 1.67 6.59
C ASN A 172 7.51 1.84 7.05
N HIS A 173 8.36 0.81 6.88
CA HIS A 173 9.78 0.91 7.20
C HIS A 173 10.50 2.00 6.40
N ILE A 174 10.12 2.20 5.13
CA ILE A 174 10.70 3.25 4.27
C ILE A 174 10.26 4.63 4.77
N ILE A 175 8.98 4.78 5.12
CA ILE A 175 8.40 6.03 5.63
C ILE A 175 9.07 6.46 6.94
N GLN A 176 9.26 5.52 7.88
CA GLN A 176 9.94 5.82 9.13
C GLN A 176 11.43 6.09 8.92
N ALA A 177 12.10 5.31 8.08
CA ALA A 177 13.53 5.49 7.81
C ALA A 177 13.84 6.88 7.22
N ILE A 178 13.05 7.36 6.25
CA ILE A 178 13.28 8.69 5.66
C ILE A 178 12.94 9.82 6.65
N ALA A 179 11.89 9.66 7.46
CA ALA A 179 11.56 10.63 8.50
C ALA A 179 12.67 10.75 9.54
N ILE A 180 13.24 9.62 9.98
CA ILE A 180 14.38 9.58 10.89
C ILE A 180 15.62 10.19 10.23
N LEU A 181 15.89 9.90 8.95
CA LEU A 181 17.03 10.45 8.22
C LEU A 181 16.94 11.99 8.15
N ASP A 182 15.78 12.54 7.78
CA ASP A 182 15.55 13.99 7.73
C ASP A 182 15.65 14.65 9.14
N GLN A 183 15.28 13.95 10.22
CA GLN A 183 15.48 14.41 11.60
C GLN A 183 16.95 14.36 12.03
N LEU A 184 17.65 13.27 11.70
CA LEU A 184 19.08 13.10 11.99
C LEU A 184 19.91 14.16 11.28
N ASP A 185 19.62 14.50 10.03
CA ASP A 185 20.38 15.52 9.30
C ASP A 185 20.29 16.90 9.99
N LYS A 186 19.11 17.27 10.51
CA LYS A 186 18.93 18.51 11.29
C LYS A 186 19.63 18.45 12.64
N ALA A 187 19.49 17.31 13.35
CA ALA A 187 20.10 17.10 14.65
C ALA A 187 21.63 17.11 14.56
N ILE A 188 22.21 16.38 13.61
CA ILE A 188 23.66 16.33 13.36
C ILE A 188 24.18 17.73 13.05
N ASN A 189 23.51 18.51 12.20
CA ASN A 189 23.96 19.87 11.91
C ASN A 189 23.92 20.76 13.16
N THR A 190 22.83 20.73 13.92
CA THR A 190 22.68 21.53 15.14
C THR A 190 23.71 21.12 16.19
N PHE A 191 23.90 19.83 16.44
CA PHE A 191 24.87 19.34 17.41
C PHE A 191 26.31 19.59 16.97
N SER A 192 26.62 19.47 15.68
CA SER A 192 27.97 19.77 15.18
C SER A 192 28.28 21.27 15.34
N MET A 193 27.32 22.16 15.12
CA MET A 193 27.49 23.59 15.41
C MET A 193 27.75 23.84 16.91
N ARG A 194 27.06 23.12 17.80
CA ARG A 194 27.31 23.21 19.25
C ARG A 194 28.69 22.67 19.65
N VAL A 195 29.14 21.55 19.09
CA VAL A 195 30.51 21.05 19.30
C VAL A 195 31.53 22.08 18.82
N ARG A 196 31.29 22.71 17.66
CA ARG A 196 32.16 23.78 17.15
C ARG A 196 32.24 24.94 18.11
N GLU A 197 31.11 25.49 18.55
CA GLU A 197 31.07 26.61 19.50
C GLU A 197 31.79 26.28 20.80
N TRP A 198 31.53 25.10 21.38
CA TRP A 198 32.08 24.71 22.68
C TRP A 198 33.59 24.44 22.61
N TYR A 199 34.06 23.73 21.58
CA TYR A 199 35.49 23.45 21.41
C TYR A 199 36.28 24.68 20.94
N SER A 200 35.65 25.63 20.23
CA SER A 200 36.30 26.87 19.78
C SER A 200 36.77 27.76 20.94
N TRP A 201 36.26 27.57 22.16
CA TRP A 201 36.77 28.29 23.33
C TRP A 201 38.19 27.83 23.69
N HIS A 202 38.50 26.56 23.42
CA HIS A 202 39.83 25.98 23.63
C HIS A 202 40.77 26.18 22.44
N PHE A 203 40.25 26.01 21.22
CA PHE A 203 41.02 26.08 19.99
C PHE A 203 40.23 26.81 18.88
N PRO A 204 40.16 28.15 18.93
CA PRO A 204 39.33 28.95 18.02
C PRO A 204 39.82 28.93 16.57
N GLU A 205 41.12 28.74 16.34
CA GLU A 205 41.71 28.76 15.00
C GLU A 205 41.24 27.57 14.14
N LEU A 206 40.93 26.43 14.77
CA LEU A 206 40.41 25.24 14.11
C LEU A 206 39.10 25.51 13.36
N TYR A 207 38.28 26.43 13.88
CA TYR A 207 37.02 26.82 13.24
C TYR A 207 37.23 27.40 11.83
N LYS A 208 38.33 28.13 11.62
CA LYS A 208 38.64 28.75 10.33
C LYS A 208 39.29 27.78 9.36
N ILE A 209 40.07 26.82 9.87
CA ILE A 209 40.80 25.85 9.07
C ILE A 209 39.86 24.76 8.55
N VAL A 210 38.99 24.22 9.41
CA VAL A 210 38.09 23.11 9.06
C VAL A 210 36.68 23.63 8.82
N SER A 211 36.26 23.66 7.56
CA SER A 211 34.94 24.13 7.16
C SER A 211 33.83 23.10 7.41
N ASP A 212 34.11 21.80 7.25
CA ASP A 212 33.11 20.75 7.45
C ASP A 212 32.88 20.43 8.93
N ASN A 213 31.61 20.45 9.32
CA ASN A 213 31.11 20.23 10.66
C ASN A 213 31.37 18.81 11.18
N GLN A 214 31.26 17.80 10.31
CA GLN A 214 31.48 16.41 10.72
C GLN A 214 32.96 16.10 10.93
N ARG A 215 33.82 16.58 10.03
CA ARG A 215 35.28 16.47 10.17
C ARG A 215 35.78 17.22 11.39
N TYR A 216 35.25 18.41 11.66
CA TYR A 216 35.59 19.16 12.87
C TYR A 216 35.36 18.33 14.15
N ALA A 217 34.22 17.64 14.26
CA ALA A 217 33.92 16.80 15.42
C ALA A 217 34.86 15.58 15.52
N GLN A 218 35.32 15.02 14.39
CA GLN A 218 36.30 13.93 14.37
C GLN A 218 37.69 14.41 14.80
N ILE A 219 38.11 15.58 14.32
CA ILE A 219 39.40 16.17 14.68
C ILE A 219 39.41 16.57 16.15
N ALA A 220 38.35 17.20 16.67
CA ALA A 220 38.23 17.53 18.09
C ALA A 220 38.32 16.28 18.99
N LEU A 221 37.79 15.14 18.54
CA LEU A 221 37.87 13.87 19.27
C LEU A 221 39.28 13.27 19.28
N PHE A 222 40.04 13.45 18.18
CA PHE A 222 41.42 12.96 18.06
C PHE A 222 42.43 13.87 18.78
N VAL A 223 42.28 15.18 18.61
CA VAL A 223 43.17 16.19 19.18
C VAL A 223 43.01 16.29 20.70
N GLN A 224 41.78 16.27 21.21
CA GLN A 224 41.47 16.51 22.62
C GLN A 224 42.07 17.84 23.12
N ASP A 225 43.23 17.80 23.79
CA ASP A 225 43.97 18.98 24.22
C ASP A 225 44.99 19.44 23.16
N LYS A 226 45.04 20.75 22.88
CA LYS A 226 45.97 21.36 21.94
C LYS A 226 47.44 21.13 22.29
N LYS A 227 47.76 20.93 23.57
CA LYS A 227 49.13 20.64 24.05
C LYS A 227 49.63 19.27 23.61
N SER A 228 48.72 18.36 23.27
CA SER A 228 49.04 16.99 22.88
C SER A 228 49.36 16.82 21.39
N LEU A 229 49.35 17.91 20.61
CA LEU A 229 49.67 17.93 19.18
C LEU A 229 51.19 17.99 18.96
N ASN A 230 51.72 16.94 18.35
CA ASN A 230 53.10 16.83 17.86
C ASN A 230 53.10 16.48 16.36
N ASP A 231 54.23 16.74 15.68
CA ASP A 231 54.42 16.40 14.26
C ASP A 231 54.27 14.88 13.97
N GLU A 232 54.41 14.01 15.00
CA GLU A 232 54.17 12.56 14.87
C GLU A 232 52.70 12.21 14.57
N LYS A 233 51.75 13.05 15.01
CA LYS A 233 50.32 12.86 14.79
C LYS A 233 49.84 13.41 13.44
N LEU A 234 50.75 13.95 12.63
CA LEU A 234 50.44 14.58 11.34
C LEU A 234 49.80 13.57 10.38
N HIS A 235 50.32 12.35 10.31
CA HIS A 235 49.75 11.30 9.44
C HIS A 235 48.31 10.94 9.81
N ASP A 236 47.99 10.85 11.11
CA ASP A 236 46.63 10.54 11.57
C ASP A 236 45.65 11.69 11.32
N ILE A 237 46.10 12.94 11.47
CA ILE A 237 45.30 14.13 11.14
C ILE A 237 45.10 14.23 9.63
N ALA A 238 46.12 13.95 8.83
CA ALA A 238 46.01 13.91 7.37
C ALA A 238 44.95 12.89 6.93
N ALA A 239 44.94 11.68 7.51
CA ALA A 239 43.91 10.68 7.24
C ALA A 239 42.47 11.15 7.57
N LEU A 240 42.31 12.02 8.55
CA LEU A 240 41.01 12.61 8.92
C LEU A 240 40.59 13.80 8.02
N VAL A 241 41.54 14.41 7.32
CA VAL A 241 41.34 15.56 6.42
C VAL A 241 41.59 15.18 4.95
N GLU A 242 41.24 13.94 4.57
CA GLU A 242 41.33 13.46 3.17
C GLU A 242 42.74 13.56 2.56
N ASP A 243 43.77 13.33 3.38
CA ASP A 243 45.18 13.38 3.00
C ASP A 243 45.68 14.75 2.53
N ASP A 244 44.99 15.83 2.91
CA ASP A 244 45.48 17.19 2.69
C ASP A 244 46.54 17.57 3.74
N GLU A 245 47.80 17.27 3.40
CA GLU A 245 48.98 17.58 4.22
C GLU A 245 49.07 19.08 4.58
N GLY A 246 48.63 19.97 3.69
CA GLY A 246 48.68 21.41 3.92
C GLY A 246 47.73 21.85 5.04
N VAL A 247 46.54 21.25 5.10
CA VAL A 247 45.57 21.53 6.16
C VAL A 247 46.01 20.89 7.48
N ALA A 248 46.53 19.67 7.45
CA ALA A 248 47.06 18.99 8.64
C ALA A 248 48.21 19.78 9.29
N GLN A 249 49.17 20.25 8.48
CA GLN A 249 50.27 21.10 8.96
C GLN A 249 49.75 22.43 9.53
N SER A 250 48.77 23.05 8.85
CA SER A 250 48.14 24.28 9.32
C SER A 250 47.46 24.13 10.69
N ILE A 251 46.87 22.96 10.98
CA ILE A 251 46.28 22.66 12.29
C ILE A 251 47.36 22.60 13.38
N ILE A 252 48.49 21.95 13.11
CA ILE A 252 49.62 21.85 14.05
C ILE A 252 50.24 23.23 14.30
N ASP A 253 50.48 23.99 13.24
CA ASP A 253 51.05 25.33 13.35
C ASP A 253 50.10 26.30 14.06
N ALA A 254 48.79 26.16 13.83
CA ALA A 254 47.78 26.91 14.56
C ALA A 254 47.70 26.51 16.04
N ALA A 255 47.93 25.25 16.38
CA ALA A 255 47.97 24.80 17.78
C ALA A 255 49.16 25.40 18.53
N LYS A 256 50.34 25.49 17.89
CA LYS A 256 51.54 26.14 18.44
C LYS A 256 51.34 27.63 18.75
N HIS A 257 50.51 28.31 17.96
CA HIS A 257 50.23 29.75 18.08
C HIS A 257 48.81 30.05 18.62
N SER A 258 48.12 29.05 19.17
CA SER A 258 46.72 29.20 19.55
C SER A 258 46.55 30.12 20.75
N MET A 259 45.58 31.04 20.65
CA MET A 259 45.21 31.97 21.72
C MET A 259 44.03 31.46 22.56
N GLY A 260 43.57 30.24 22.33
CA GLY A 260 42.41 29.68 23.02
C GLY A 260 42.67 29.35 24.51
N GLN A 261 41.62 29.39 25.31
CA GLN A 261 41.71 29.21 26.76
C GLN A 261 42.02 27.75 27.14
N GLU A 262 42.69 27.56 28.28
CA GLU A 262 42.83 26.23 28.87
C GLU A 262 41.50 25.83 29.54
N ILE A 263 40.98 24.66 29.15
CA ILE A 263 39.72 24.12 29.66
C ILE A 263 40.06 23.08 30.74
N SER A 264 39.20 22.94 31.76
CA SER A 264 39.35 21.91 32.78
C SER A 264 39.23 20.50 32.18
N GLU A 265 39.90 19.51 32.76
CA GLU A 265 39.81 18.12 32.29
C GLU A 265 38.36 17.60 32.28
N THR A 266 37.57 17.94 33.30
CA THR A 266 36.15 17.58 33.40
C THR A 266 35.30 18.21 32.29
N ASP A 267 35.56 19.46 31.92
CA ASP A 267 34.83 20.11 30.83
C ASP A 267 35.26 19.55 29.47
N MET A 268 36.55 19.24 29.31
CA MET A 268 37.09 18.63 28.10
C MET A 268 36.50 17.23 27.86
N GLU A 269 36.38 16.40 28.89
CA GLU A 269 35.72 15.09 28.82
C GLU A 269 34.26 15.21 28.33
N ASN A 270 33.53 16.22 28.81
CA ASN A 270 32.16 16.48 28.37
C ASN A 270 32.08 16.89 26.90
N VAL A 271 33.00 17.75 26.45
CA VAL A 271 33.10 18.16 25.04
C VAL A 271 33.42 16.97 24.13
N ILE A 272 34.38 16.13 24.54
CA ILE A 272 34.79 14.93 23.79
C ILE A 272 33.65 13.91 23.74
N SER A 273 32.97 13.66 24.86
CA SER A 273 31.80 12.76 24.92
C SER A 273 30.69 13.24 23.98
N PHE A 274 30.44 14.55 23.94
CA PHE A 274 29.48 15.13 23.02
C PHE A 274 29.91 15.01 21.55
N ALA A 275 31.18 15.29 21.23
CA ALA A 275 31.75 15.07 19.90
C ALA A 275 31.65 13.60 19.45
N GLN A 276 31.94 12.66 20.35
CA GLN A 276 31.81 11.22 20.11
C GLN A 276 30.37 10.84 19.76
N ARG A 277 29.39 11.41 20.46
CA ARG A 277 27.97 11.20 20.16
C ARG A 277 27.60 11.73 18.77
N VAL A 278 28.11 12.92 18.38
CA VAL A 278 27.89 13.49 17.05
C VAL A 278 28.49 12.61 15.95
N VAL A 279 29.72 12.13 16.12
CA VAL A 279 30.37 11.20 15.18
C VAL A 279 29.59 9.89 15.08
N SER A 280 29.14 9.34 16.21
CA SER A 280 28.29 8.13 16.23
C SER A 280 26.97 8.33 15.48
N LEU A 281 26.32 9.48 15.65
CA LEU A 281 25.09 9.82 14.93
C LEU A 281 25.34 9.96 13.41
N SER A 282 26.47 10.54 13.00
CA SER A 282 26.86 10.60 11.58
C SER A 282 27.07 9.19 10.99
N LYS A 283 27.77 8.30 11.71
CA LYS A 283 27.93 6.89 11.31
C LYS A 283 26.57 6.18 11.19
N TYR A 284 25.68 6.37 12.16
CA TYR A 284 24.34 5.81 12.13
C TYR A 284 23.53 6.33 10.94
N ARG A 285 23.63 7.63 10.62
CA ARG A 285 22.98 8.24 9.44
C ARG A 285 23.45 7.59 8.13
N LYS A 286 24.74 7.28 7.99
CA LYS A 286 25.27 6.53 6.82
C LYS A 286 24.70 5.11 6.76
N SER A 287 24.67 4.40 7.89
CA SER A 287 24.08 3.06 7.97
C SER A 287 22.59 3.05 7.62
N LEU A 288 21.82 4.00 8.14
CA LEU A 288 20.39 4.14 7.85
C LEU A 288 20.14 4.47 6.37
N HIS A 289 21.01 5.26 5.75
CA HIS A 289 20.94 5.53 4.32
C HIS A 289 21.15 4.26 3.48
N GLN A 290 22.15 3.43 3.84
CA GLN A 290 22.38 2.14 3.18
C GLN A 290 21.19 1.18 3.37
N TYR A 291 20.62 1.15 4.57
CA TYR A 291 19.40 0.39 4.86
C TYR A 291 18.23 0.85 3.96
N LEU A 292 18.02 2.17 3.82
CA LEU A 292 16.99 2.72 2.95
C LEU A 292 17.17 2.29 1.49
N ILE A 293 18.41 2.29 0.98
CA ILE A 293 18.71 1.81 -0.39
C ILE A 293 18.32 0.33 -0.53
N SER A 294 18.77 -0.53 0.39
CA SER A 294 18.48 -1.96 0.36
C SER A 294 16.98 -2.28 0.47
N LYS A 295 16.22 -1.48 1.23
CA LYS A 295 14.77 -1.66 1.35
C LYS A 295 14.02 -1.11 0.14
N MET A 296 14.47 0.01 -0.41
CA MET A 296 13.86 0.57 -1.62
C MET A 296 14.03 -0.37 -2.81
N SER A 297 15.17 -1.06 -2.95
CA SER A 297 15.39 -2.02 -4.04
C SER A 297 14.45 -3.24 -3.96
N VAL A 298 13.98 -3.61 -2.77
CA VAL A 298 13.03 -4.72 -2.58
C VAL A 298 11.59 -4.26 -2.77
N VAL A 299 11.23 -3.06 -2.27
CA VAL A 299 9.85 -2.59 -2.24
C VAL A 299 9.46 -1.83 -3.53
N ALA A 300 10.35 -0.98 -4.05
CA ALA A 300 10.08 -0.13 -5.21
C ALA A 300 11.34 0.11 -6.09
N PRO A 301 11.87 -0.95 -6.75
CA PRO A 301 13.05 -0.87 -7.58
C PRO A 301 12.86 0.03 -8.81
N ASN A 302 11.67 0.08 -9.43
CA ASN A 302 11.45 0.90 -10.61
C ASN A 302 11.45 2.39 -10.27
N LEU A 303 10.80 2.77 -9.16
CA LEU A 303 10.82 4.14 -8.67
C LEU A 303 12.24 4.58 -8.28
N ALA A 304 13.00 3.69 -7.61
CA ALA A 304 14.41 3.93 -7.27
C ALA A 304 15.27 4.17 -8.51
N ALA A 305 15.18 3.29 -9.51
CA ALA A 305 15.95 3.42 -10.75
C ALA A 305 15.61 4.71 -11.52
N LEU A 306 14.35 5.16 -11.46
CA LEU A 306 13.88 6.33 -12.20
C LEU A 306 14.29 7.67 -11.58
N ILE A 307 14.14 7.86 -10.26
CA ILE A 307 14.36 9.18 -9.60
C ILE A 307 15.38 9.16 -8.46
N GLY A 308 15.91 7.99 -8.11
CA GLY A 308 16.77 7.78 -6.96
C GLY A 308 15.99 7.45 -5.68
N GLU A 309 16.66 6.78 -4.76
CA GLU A 309 16.09 6.16 -3.56
C GLU A 309 15.58 7.23 -2.57
N ILE A 310 16.34 8.31 -2.36
CA ILE A 310 15.97 9.37 -1.40
C ILE A 310 14.72 10.11 -1.86
N VAL A 311 14.67 10.50 -3.14
CA VAL A 311 13.52 11.25 -3.70
C VAL A 311 12.30 10.33 -3.77
N GLY A 312 12.48 9.06 -4.16
CA GLY A 312 11.44 8.04 -4.11
C GLY A 312 10.86 7.83 -2.71
N ALA A 313 11.73 7.67 -1.70
CA ALA A 313 11.32 7.52 -0.31
C ALA A 313 10.54 8.73 0.19
N ARG A 314 10.96 9.95 -0.17
CA ARG A 314 10.28 11.17 0.23
C ARG A 314 8.90 11.30 -0.44
N LEU A 315 8.74 10.84 -1.68
CA LEU A 315 7.42 10.77 -2.34
C LEU A 315 6.49 9.77 -1.65
N ILE A 316 6.99 8.58 -1.30
CA ILE A 316 6.20 7.55 -0.58
C ILE A 316 5.78 8.08 0.79
N SER A 317 6.72 8.65 1.54
CA SER A 317 6.44 9.25 2.87
C SER A 317 5.39 10.35 2.81
N HIS A 318 5.49 11.25 1.83
CA HIS A 318 4.51 12.34 1.69
C HIS A 318 3.13 11.85 1.20
N ALA A 319 3.06 10.73 0.47
CA ALA A 319 1.80 10.09 0.10
C ALA A 319 1.21 9.22 1.23
N GLY A 320 2.02 8.90 2.25
CA GLY A 320 1.66 8.07 3.40
C GLY A 320 1.73 6.56 3.15
N SER A 321 1.73 6.11 1.90
CA SER A 321 2.01 4.72 1.50
C SER A 321 2.29 4.64 -0.01
N LEU A 322 2.97 3.58 -0.44
CA LEU A 322 3.18 3.25 -1.85
C LEU A 322 1.84 2.97 -2.56
N THR A 323 0.89 2.35 -1.85
CA THR A 323 -0.47 2.14 -2.37
C THR A 323 -1.24 3.44 -2.57
N ASN A 324 -1.07 4.45 -1.71
CA ASN A 324 -1.66 5.76 -1.93
C ASN A 324 -0.97 6.50 -3.07
N LEU A 325 0.36 6.40 -3.16
CA LEU A 325 1.14 6.98 -4.24
C LEU A 325 0.75 6.42 -5.61
N SER A 326 0.47 5.12 -5.71
CA SER A 326 0.03 4.48 -6.96
C SER A 326 -1.37 4.93 -7.41
N LYS A 327 -2.25 5.24 -6.44
CA LYS A 327 -3.61 5.78 -6.68
C LYS A 327 -3.60 7.24 -7.09
N TYR A 328 -2.60 8.03 -6.69
CA TYR A 328 -2.53 9.44 -7.07
C TYR A 328 -2.40 9.63 -8.59
N PRO A 329 -3.10 10.63 -9.16
CA PRO A 329 -2.88 10.99 -10.55
C PRO A 329 -1.53 11.70 -10.70
N ALA A 330 -0.91 11.58 -11.86
CA ALA A 330 0.40 12.17 -12.14
C ALA A 330 0.45 13.70 -11.93
N SER A 331 -0.66 14.41 -12.14
CA SER A 331 -0.76 15.84 -11.85
C SER A 331 -0.60 16.17 -10.36
N THR A 332 -1.06 15.29 -9.46
CA THR A 332 -0.86 15.44 -8.02
C THR A 332 0.58 15.10 -7.63
N VAL A 333 1.14 14.02 -8.20
CA VAL A 333 2.55 13.65 -7.99
C VAL A 333 3.50 14.79 -8.41
N GLN A 334 3.17 15.53 -9.47
CA GLN A 334 3.97 16.67 -9.93
C GLN A 334 4.16 17.77 -8.86
N ILE A 335 3.13 18.02 -8.06
CA ILE A 335 3.06 19.15 -7.11
C ILE A 335 3.18 18.70 -5.65
N LEU A 336 3.41 17.40 -5.41
CA LEU A 336 3.55 16.82 -4.07
C LEU A 336 4.66 17.53 -3.28
N GLY A 337 4.37 17.99 -2.07
CA GLY A 337 5.25 18.80 -1.21
C GLY A 337 5.24 20.31 -1.50
N ALA A 338 4.50 20.77 -2.51
CA ALA A 338 4.27 22.19 -2.79
C ALA A 338 2.82 22.63 -2.48
N GLU A 339 2.07 21.87 -1.67
CA GLU A 339 0.64 22.09 -1.44
C GLU A 339 0.38 23.48 -0.82
N LYS A 340 1.22 23.91 0.11
CA LYS A 340 1.07 25.25 0.74
C LYS A 340 1.14 26.37 -0.29
N ALA A 341 2.08 26.27 -1.24
CA ALA A 341 2.23 27.25 -2.31
C ALA A 341 1.07 27.17 -3.31
N LEU A 342 0.60 25.96 -3.61
CA LEU A 342 -0.57 25.72 -4.46
C LEU A 342 -1.84 26.34 -3.85
N PHE A 343 -2.14 26.06 -2.58
CA PHE A 343 -3.33 26.58 -1.92
C PHE A 343 -3.27 28.09 -1.75
N ARG A 344 -2.08 28.67 -1.52
CA ARG A 344 -1.89 30.12 -1.52
C ARG A 344 -2.20 30.72 -2.89
N ALA A 345 -1.65 30.14 -3.96
CA ALA A 345 -1.90 30.61 -5.32
C ALA A 345 -3.37 30.49 -5.73
N LEU A 346 -4.06 29.42 -5.32
CA LEU A 346 -5.50 29.26 -5.57
C LEU A 346 -6.33 30.34 -4.85
N LYS A 347 -5.97 30.67 -3.59
CA LYS A 347 -6.63 31.73 -2.82
C LYS A 347 -6.41 33.11 -3.43
N THR A 348 -5.19 33.41 -3.86
CA THR A 348 -4.84 34.71 -4.42
C THR A 348 -5.04 34.81 -5.94
N LYS A 349 -5.58 33.75 -6.58
CA LYS A 349 -5.65 33.60 -8.06
C LYS A 349 -4.31 33.88 -8.75
N GLY A 350 -3.21 33.52 -8.10
CA GLY A 350 -1.84 33.67 -8.61
C GLY A 350 -1.36 32.45 -9.41
N ASN A 351 -0.11 32.50 -9.86
CA ASN A 351 0.52 31.39 -10.57
C ASN A 351 0.72 30.17 -9.66
N THR A 352 0.24 29.00 -10.11
CA THR A 352 0.42 27.74 -9.40
C THR A 352 1.86 27.22 -9.52
N PRO A 353 2.38 26.52 -8.50
CA PRO A 353 3.69 25.89 -8.56
C PRO A 353 3.71 24.78 -9.63
N LYS A 354 4.85 24.65 -10.32
CA LYS A 354 5.03 23.66 -11.42
C LYS A 354 5.73 22.38 -10.97
N TYR A 355 6.28 22.36 -9.77
CA TYR A 355 7.03 21.25 -9.20
C TYR A 355 6.98 21.31 -7.67
N GLY A 356 7.04 20.14 -7.03
CA GLY A 356 7.25 19.99 -5.59
C GLY A 356 8.52 19.21 -5.31
N LEU A 357 8.41 18.06 -4.63
CA LEU A 357 9.53 17.19 -4.26
C LEU A 357 10.35 16.69 -5.44
N LEU A 358 9.71 16.52 -6.61
CA LEU A 358 10.39 16.12 -7.85
C LEU A 358 11.46 17.12 -8.30
N TYR A 359 11.41 18.38 -7.83
CA TYR A 359 12.43 19.39 -8.15
C TYR A 359 13.85 18.97 -7.76
N HIS A 360 13.98 18.13 -6.73
CA HIS A 360 15.25 17.60 -6.27
C HIS A 360 15.80 16.45 -7.13
N SER A 361 15.08 16.03 -8.17
CA SER A 361 15.60 15.07 -9.13
C SER A 361 16.68 15.68 -10.02
N SER A 362 17.69 14.88 -10.36
CA SER A 362 18.79 15.27 -11.24
C SER A 362 18.31 15.72 -12.63
N PHE A 363 17.25 15.10 -13.15
CA PHE A 363 16.66 15.42 -14.46
C PHE A 363 16.14 16.87 -14.53
N ILE A 364 15.49 17.36 -13.48
CA ILE A 364 14.97 18.73 -13.44
C ILE A 364 16.11 19.74 -13.22
N GLY A 365 17.16 19.35 -12.49
CA GLY A 365 18.38 20.15 -12.34
C GLY A 365 19.08 20.42 -13.67
N ARG A 366 19.22 19.39 -14.52
CA ARG A 366 19.84 19.48 -15.86
C ARG A 366 19.00 20.24 -16.89
N ALA A 367 17.70 20.32 -16.69
CA ALA A 367 16.78 20.96 -17.61
C ALA A 367 16.89 22.49 -17.62
N GLY A 368 16.89 23.09 -18.82
CA GLY A 368 16.81 24.54 -18.98
C GLY A 368 15.55 25.15 -18.33
N PRO A 369 15.61 26.39 -17.80
CA PRO A 369 14.56 26.98 -16.95
C PRO A 369 13.18 27.03 -17.61
N LYS A 370 13.11 27.25 -18.93
CA LYS A 370 11.86 27.25 -19.70
C LYS A 370 11.22 25.85 -19.79
N ASN A 371 12.04 24.79 -19.80
CA ASN A 371 11.61 23.41 -20.02
C ASN A 371 11.41 22.62 -18.70
N LYS A 372 11.89 23.13 -17.56
CA LYS A 372 11.73 22.49 -16.24
C LYS A 372 10.30 22.04 -15.93
N GLY A 373 9.31 22.89 -16.20
CA GLY A 373 7.90 22.53 -15.97
C GLY A 373 7.37 21.43 -16.89
N ARG A 374 7.84 21.36 -18.14
CA ARG A 374 7.44 20.33 -19.11
C ARG A 374 8.05 18.98 -18.74
N ILE A 375 9.32 18.98 -18.35
CA ILE A 375 10.03 17.78 -17.91
C ILE A 375 9.48 17.28 -16.57
N SER A 376 9.19 18.18 -15.62
CA SER A 376 8.53 17.83 -14.34
C SER A 376 7.22 17.05 -14.57
N ARG A 377 6.37 17.52 -15.50
CA ARG A 377 5.13 16.82 -15.85
C ARG A 377 5.39 15.45 -16.50
N PHE A 378 6.36 15.37 -17.39
CA PHE A 378 6.73 14.10 -18.02
C PHE A 378 7.28 13.10 -17.00
N LEU A 379 8.16 13.55 -16.11
CA LEU A 379 8.73 12.75 -15.03
C LEU A 379 7.63 12.28 -14.08
N ALA A 380 6.72 13.16 -13.65
CA ALA A 380 5.61 12.79 -12.78
C ALA A 380 4.71 11.70 -13.39
N ASN A 381 4.45 11.76 -14.71
CA ASN A 381 3.74 10.70 -15.42
C ASN A 381 4.50 9.36 -15.35
N LYS A 382 5.81 9.37 -15.57
CA LYS A 382 6.65 8.16 -15.53
C LYS A 382 6.78 7.60 -14.11
N CYS A 383 6.91 8.46 -13.10
CA CYS A 383 6.90 8.07 -11.70
C CYS A 383 5.57 7.44 -11.28
N SER A 384 4.43 7.96 -11.74
CA SER A 384 3.12 7.38 -11.46
C SER A 384 2.92 6.01 -12.11
N ILE A 385 3.52 5.77 -13.29
CA ILE A 385 3.53 4.46 -13.92
C ILE A 385 4.44 3.50 -13.14
N ALA A 386 5.66 3.92 -12.83
CA ALA A 386 6.61 3.12 -12.05
C ALA A 386 6.05 2.73 -10.68
N SER A 387 5.43 3.67 -9.94
CA SER A 387 4.85 3.39 -8.63
C SER A 387 3.67 2.41 -8.69
N ARG A 388 2.91 2.40 -9.79
CA ARG A 388 1.85 1.40 -10.00
C ARG A 388 2.40 0.02 -10.29
N ILE A 389 3.45 -0.06 -11.11
CA ILE A 389 4.13 -1.34 -11.40
C ILE A 389 4.71 -1.91 -10.11
N ASP A 390 5.45 -1.10 -9.34
CA ASP A 390 6.04 -1.54 -8.05
C ASP A 390 4.98 -1.97 -7.02
N ASN A 391 3.84 -1.28 -6.96
CA ASN A 391 2.80 -1.59 -5.97
C ASN A 391 1.94 -2.81 -6.34
N PHE A 392 1.68 -3.07 -7.62
CA PHE A 392 0.78 -4.14 -8.05
C PHE A 392 1.49 -5.38 -8.59
N SER A 393 2.80 -5.31 -8.86
CA SER A 393 3.61 -6.50 -9.14
C SER A 393 3.86 -7.31 -7.86
N GLU A 394 3.85 -8.64 -7.95
CA GLU A 394 4.24 -9.52 -6.83
C GLU A 394 5.77 -9.51 -6.64
N GLU A 395 6.52 -9.58 -7.75
CA GLU A 395 7.97 -9.50 -7.80
C GLU A 395 8.40 -8.33 -8.70
N PRO A 396 8.71 -7.15 -8.12
CA PRO A 396 9.05 -5.99 -8.93
C PRO A 396 10.46 -6.14 -9.51
N SER A 397 10.59 -5.99 -10.82
CA SER A 397 11.87 -5.98 -11.54
C SER A 397 12.39 -4.56 -11.76
N THR A 398 13.70 -4.38 -11.98
CA THR A 398 14.32 -3.06 -12.23
C THR A 398 14.21 -2.59 -13.69
N LYS A 399 13.91 -3.50 -14.62
CA LYS A 399 13.97 -3.27 -16.07
C LYS A 399 13.01 -2.18 -16.55
N PHE A 400 11.79 -2.12 -15.97
CA PHE A 400 10.84 -1.06 -16.31
C PHE A 400 11.35 0.31 -15.90
N GLY A 401 11.97 0.43 -14.73
CA GLY A 401 12.56 1.66 -14.21
C GLY A 401 13.68 2.17 -15.11
N GLU A 402 14.57 1.29 -15.58
CA GLU A 402 15.62 1.64 -16.53
C GLU A 402 15.08 2.09 -17.89
N ALA A 403 14.07 1.39 -18.42
CA ALA A 403 13.42 1.79 -19.67
C ALA A 403 12.73 3.16 -19.55
N LEU A 404 12.05 3.41 -18.43
CA LEU A 404 11.42 4.70 -18.15
C LEU A 404 12.47 5.80 -17.95
N LYS A 405 13.61 5.49 -17.34
CA LYS A 405 14.73 6.42 -17.18
C LYS A 405 15.31 6.83 -18.54
N LYS A 406 15.58 5.86 -19.41
CA LYS A 406 16.03 6.11 -20.80
C LYS A 406 15.05 7.02 -21.55
N GLN A 407 13.74 6.80 -21.41
CA GLN A 407 12.74 7.69 -22.03
C GLN A 407 12.78 9.12 -21.49
N VAL A 408 13.06 9.32 -20.20
CA VAL A 408 13.22 10.67 -19.61
C VAL A 408 14.49 11.33 -20.12
N GLU A 409 15.58 10.58 -20.28
CA GLU A 409 16.85 11.04 -20.85
C GLU A 409 16.68 11.45 -22.32
N GLU A 410 16.10 10.59 -23.16
CA GLU A 410 15.78 10.93 -24.55
C GLU A 410 14.90 12.17 -24.66
N ARG A 411 13.96 12.34 -23.72
CA ARG A 411 13.09 13.52 -23.70
C ARG A 411 13.84 14.79 -23.29
N LEU A 412 14.83 14.68 -22.40
CA LEU A 412 15.73 15.78 -22.05
C LEU A 412 16.57 16.17 -23.27
N ASP A 413 17.12 15.18 -23.96
CA ASP A 413 17.96 15.38 -25.15
C ASP A 413 17.16 15.95 -26.32
N PHE A 414 15.90 15.55 -26.50
CA PHE A 414 14.99 16.19 -27.46
C PHE A 414 14.87 17.70 -27.23
N TYR A 415 14.81 18.14 -25.97
CA TYR A 415 14.73 19.58 -25.66
C TYR A 415 16.07 20.32 -25.82
N ALA A 416 17.19 19.59 -25.86
CA ALA A 416 18.52 20.16 -26.09
C ALA A 416 18.92 20.15 -27.58
N THR A 417 18.67 19.05 -28.28
CA THR A 417 19.19 18.74 -29.62
C THR A 417 18.10 18.61 -30.70
N GLY A 418 16.84 18.42 -30.31
CA GLY A 418 15.71 18.21 -31.24
C GLY A 418 15.51 16.77 -31.73
N ALA A 419 16.34 15.80 -31.29
CA ALA A 419 16.22 14.39 -31.69
C ALA A 419 14.91 13.75 -31.18
N ALA A 420 14.14 13.12 -32.08
CA ALA A 420 12.83 12.57 -31.74
C ALA A 420 12.95 11.41 -30.73
N PRO A 421 12.21 11.45 -29.59
CA PRO A 421 12.27 10.39 -28.59
C PRO A 421 11.56 9.12 -29.08
N THR A 422 11.94 7.97 -28.51
CA THR A 422 11.28 6.70 -28.79
C THR A 422 9.81 6.72 -28.38
N LYS A 423 8.97 5.97 -29.11
CA LYS A 423 7.57 5.81 -28.75
C LYS A 423 7.45 4.93 -27.52
N ASN A 424 6.62 5.34 -26.56
CA ASN A 424 6.39 4.60 -25.31
C ASN A 424 6.00 3.13 -25.56
N GLU A 425 5.19 2.84 -26.58
CA GLU A 425 4.74 1.47 -26.89
C GLU A 425 5.90 0.51 -27.15
N VAL A 426 6.91 0.95 -27.91
CA VAL A 426 8.06 0.13 -28.28
C VAL A 426 8.95 -0.11 -27.06
N ALA A 427 9.23 0.95 -26.29
CA ALA A 427 10.08 0.84 -25.12
C ALA A 427 9.43 0.05 -23.97
N MET A 428 8.10 0.07 -23.83
CA MET A 428 7.40 -0.77 -22.85
C MET A 428 7.32 -2.24 -23.30
N LYS A 429 7.17 -2.52 -24.60
CA LYS A 429 7.25 -3.89 -25.14
C LYS A 429 8.62 -4.50 -24.90
N ASN A 430 9.69 -3.79 -25.26
CA ASN A 430 11.05 -4.26 -25.01
C ASN A 430 11.33 -4.53 -23.52
N ALA A 431 10.76 -3.72 -22.63
CA ALA A 431 10.86 -3.95 -21.19
C ALA A 431 10.07 -5.18 -20.74
N MET A 432 8.87 -5.42 -21.28
CA MET A 432 8.09 -6.64 -21.02
C MET A 432 8.83 -7.88 -21.52
N ASP A 433 9.33 -7.86 -22.76
CA ASP A 433 10.08 -8.98 -23.35
C ASP A 433 11.33 -9.31 -22.54
N ALA A 434 12.03 -8.28 -22.06
CA ALA A 434 13.19 -8.46 -21.20
C ALA A 434 12.83 -9.03 -19.81
N VAL A 435 11.69 -8.64 -19.23
CA VAL A 435 11.24 -9.22 -17.95
C VAL A 435 10.82 -10.67 -18.12
N LEU A 436 10.11 -11.00 -19.21
CA LEU A 436 9.74 -12.38 -19.53
C LEU A 436 10.98 -13.26 -19.76
N ALA A 437 12.03 -12.72 -20.38
CA ALA A 437 13.29 -13.44 -20.58
C ALA A 437 14.08 -13.72 -19.28
N ASP A 438 13.92 -12.90 -18.22
CA ASP A 438 14.58 -13.14 -16.92
C ASP A 438 13.78 -14.08 -16.01
N MET A 439 12.49 -14.28 -16.29
CA MET A 439 11.63 -15.15 -15.48
C MET A 439 11.80 -16.64 -15.78
N ASP A 440 12.71 -17.04 -16.69
CA ASP A 440 12.96 -18.43 -17.10
C ASP A 440 11.66 -19.25 -17.18
N ILE A 441 10.64 -18.67 -17.82
CA ILE A 441 9.51 -19.46 -18.31
C ILE A 441 10.02 -20.07 -19.62
N ASP A 442 10.66 -21.24 -19.49
CA ASP A 442 10.83 -22.16 -20.59
C ASP A 442 9.46 -22.35 -21.25
N GLY A 443 9.29 -21.72 -22.42
CA GLY A 443 8.13 -21.89 -23.26
C GLY A 443 8.14 -23.27 -23.89
N ALA A 444 7.68 -24.28 -23.16
CA ALA A 444 7.18 -25.53 -23.72
C ALA A 444 6.20 -26.18 -22.74
N GLU A 445 4.92 -26.24 -23.13
CA GLU A 445 3.81 -26.95 -22.46
C GLU A 445 3.10 -26.28 -21.27
N SER A 446 2.49 -25.11 -21.47
CA SER A 446 1.20 -24.82 -20.80
C SER A 446 0.32 -23.75 -21.45
N ASP A 447 0.57 -23.33 -22.71
CA ASP A 447 -0.20 -22.26 -23.35
C ASP A 447 -0.87 -22.68 -24.67
N ALA A 448 -1.24 -23.97 -24.76
CA ALA A 448 -1.99 -24.52 -25.89
C ALA A 448 -3.50 -24.72 -25.61
N GLU A 449 -4.01 -24.51 -24.39
CA GLU A 449 -5.43 -24.75 -24.08
C GLU A 449 -6.24 -23.50 -23.66
N MET A 450 -5.65 -22.31 -23.57
CA MET A 450 -6.40 -21.06 -23.33
C MET A 450 -6.26 -20.00 -24.43
N GLN A 451 -5.83 -20.37 -25.64
CA GLN A 451 -5.90 -19.50 -26.82
C GLN A 451 -7.03 -19.86 -27.81
N ASP A 452 -7.82 -20.91 -27.57
CA ASP A 452 -8.82 -21.38 -28.55
C ASP A 452 -10.29 -21.06 -28.21
N ALA A 453 -10.57 -20.32 -27.12
CA ALA A 453 -11.93 -19.96 -26.72
C ALA A 453 -12.34 -18.50 -27.07
N ASP A 454 -11.44 -17.51 -26.98
CA ASP A 454 -11.83 -16.09 -27.16
C ASP A 454 -11.61 -15.54 -28.58
N GLU A 455 -10.67 -16.07 -29.37
CA GLU A 455 -10.46 -15.62 -30.75
C GLU A 455 -11.51 -16.13 -31.75
N LYS A 456 -12.22 -17.23 -31.43
CA LYS A 456 -13.32 -17.75 -32.27
C LYS A 456 -14.66 -17.05 -31.99
N ALA A 457 -14.83 -16.41 -30.83
CA ALA A 457 -16.03 -15.63 -30.51
C ALA A 457 -16.00 -14.24 -31.18
N GLU A 458 -14.87 -13.51 -31.10
CA GLU A 458 -14.78 -12.16 -31.70
C GLU A 458 -14.73 -12.17 -33.25
N LYS A 459 -14.17 -13.22 -33.87
CA LYS A 459 -14.18 -13.36 -35.34
C LYS A 459 -15.56 -13.77 -35.88
N LYS A 460 -16.39 -14.49 -35.12
CA LYS A 460 -17.80 -14.78 -35.51
C LYS A 460 -18.68 -13.54 -35.38
N ASP A 461 -18.54 -12.76 -34.31
CA ASP A 461 -19.37 -11.56 -34.09
C ASP A 461 -19.04 -10.40 -35.05
N LYS A 462 -17.76 -10.23 -35.43
CA LYS A 462 -17.38 -9.25 -36.48
C LYS A 462 -17.80 -9.70 -37.88
N LYS A 463 -17.81 -11.00 -38.18
CA LYS A 463 -18.25 -11.51 -39.49
C LYS A 463 -19.78 -11.44 -39.64
N GLU A 464 -20.54 -11.73 -38.60
CA GLU A 464 -22.01 -11.55 -38.60
C GLU A 464 -22.44 -10.08 -38.62
N LYS A 465 -21.75 -9.17 -37.92
CA LYS A 465 -22.04 -7.73 -38.02
C LYS A 465 -21.68 -7.13 -39.38
N LYS A 466 -20.61 -7.61 -40.04
CA LYS A 466 -20.22 -7.15 -41.38
C LYS A 466 -21.17 -7.69 -42.45
N GLU A 467 -21.60 -8.96 -42.35
CA GLU A 467 -22.61 -9.52 -43.26
C GLU A 467 -24.02 -8.91 -43.06
N LYS A 468 -24.43 -8.58 -41.82
CA LYS A 468 -25.69 -7.85 -41.58
C LYS A 468 -25.65 -6.40 -42.07
N LYS A 469 -24.49 -5.73 -42.01
CA LYS A 469 -24.32 -4.36 -42.54
C LYS A 469 -24.29 -4.34 -44.07
N ASP A 470 -23.62 -5.32 -44.71
CA ASP A 470 -23.59 -5.47 -46.16
C ASP A 470 -24.95 -5.93 -46.74
N LYS A 471 -25.72 -6.76 -46.01
CA LYS A 471 -27.12 -7.09 -46.38
C LYS A 471 -28.06 -5.89 -46.23
N LYS A 472 -27.87 -5.02 -45.23
CA LYS A 472 -28.70 -3.83 -45.01
C LYS A 472 -28.41 -2.73 -46.05
N GLU A 473 -27.14 -2.53 -46.42
CA GLU A 473 -26.75 -1.62 -47.51
C GLU A 473 -27.13 -2.14 -48.90
N LYS A 474 -27.13 -3.46 -49.15
CA LYS A 474 -27.68 -4.04 -50.40
C LYS A 474 -29.21 -3.96 -50.47
N LYS A 475 -29.94 -4.00 -49.34
CA LYS A 475 -31.41 -3.83 -49.31
C LYS A 475 -31.81 -2.37 -49.53
N GLU A 476 -31.08 -1.41 -48.96
CA GLU A 476 -31.32 0.03 -49.17
C GLU A 476 -30.91 0.52 -50.57
N LYS A 477 -29.91 -0.11 -51.22
CA LYS A 477 -29.58 0.17 -52.64
C LYS A 477 -30.57 -0.46 -53.62
N LYS A 478 -31.18 -1.61 -53.31
CA LYS A 478 -32.26 -2.20 -54.13
C LYS A 478 -33.57 -1.42 -54.04
N GLU A 479 -33.93 -0.89 -52.86
CA GLU A 479 -35.14 -0.07 -52.69
C GLU A 479 -35.02 1.37 -53.25
N LYS A 480 -33.81 1.91 -53.40
CA LYS A 480 -33.58 3.20 -54.10
C LYS A 480 -33.57 3.07 -55.63
N GLY A 481 -33.12 1.92 -56.17
CA GLY A 481 -33.17 1.64 -57.61
C GLY A 481 -34.60 1.47 -58.16
N GLU A 482 -35.49 0.81 -57.43
CA GLU A 482 -36.89 0.63 -57.85
C GLU A 482 -37.76 1.89 -57.68
N LYS A 483 -37.32 2.88 -56.87
CA LYS A 483 -38.00 4.18 -56.71
C LYS A 483 -37.57 5.24 -57.72
N GLU A 484 -36.41 5.10 -58.38
CA GLU A 484 -35.98 6.01 -59.46
C GLU A 484 -36.54 5.64 -60.84
N GLU A 485 -36.81 4.36 -61.13
CA GLU A 485 -37.50 3.96 -62.37
C GLU A 485 -39.00 4.27 -62.37
N LYS A 486 -39.66 4.35 -61.20
CA LYS A 486 -41.07 4.76 -61.09
C LYS A 486 -41.30 6.28 -61.11
N LYS A 487 -40.26 7.10 -60.92
CA LYS A 487 -40.37 8.58 -60.89
C LYS A 487 -40.04 9.26 -62.23
N LYS A 488 -39.43 8.56 -63.19
CA LYS A 488 -39.22 9.03 -64.57
C LYS A 488 -40.43 8.88 -65.51
N LYS A 489 -41.53 8.24 -65.07
CA LYS A 489 -42.75 8.01 -65.86
C LYS A 489 -43.96 8.90 -65.51
N ARG A 490 -43.79 9.93 -64.67
CA ARG A 490 -44.88 10.87 -64.28
C ARG A 490 -44.42 12.35 -64.28
N LYS A 491 -43.79 12.78 -65.37
CA LYS A 491 -43.61 14.21 -65.72
C LYS A 491 -44.19 14.43 -67.12
N SER A 492 -45.52 14.44 -67.18
CA SER A 492 -46.32 14.99 -68.27
C SER A 492 -47.70 15.29 -67.69
N ASP A 493 -47.82 16.39 -66.96
CA ASP A 493 -48.96 17.32 -67.07
C ASP A 493 -48.79 18.50 -66.09
N VAL A 494 -48.75 19.71 -66.69
CA VAL A 494 -49.33 21.04 -66.35
C VAL A 494 -49.92 21.21 -64.92
N GLY A 495 -49.81 22.34 -64.19
CA GLY A 495 -49.32 23.70 -64.41
C GLY A 495 -49.83 24.65 -63.28
N GLU A 496 -49.15 25.80 -63.14
CA GLU A 496 -49.54 27.12 -62.55
C GLU A 496 -49.83 27.37 -61.04
N GLY A 497 -49.27 28.49 -60.53
CA GLY A 497 -49.78 29.27 -59.38
C GLY A 497 -48.74 29.90 -58.43
N GLU A 498 -48.50 31.22 -58.53
CA GLU A 498 -47.60 32.12 -57.74
C GLU A 498 -48.03 32.33 -56.25
N SER A 499 -47.25 32.82 -55.26
CA SER A 499 -46.72 34.21 -55.12
C SER A 499 -46.06 34.50 -53.73
N GLU A 500 -45.04 35.39 -53.73
CA GLU A 500 -44.65 36.49 -52.79
C GLU A 500 -44.43 36.32 -51.25
N LYS A 501 -43.82 37.23 -50.45
CA LYS A 501 -42.61 38.12 -50.44
C LYS A 501 -42.61 38.93 -49.09
N LYS A 502 -41.42 39.19 -48.49
CA LYS A 502 -40.96 40.39 -47.71
C LYS A 502 -41.35 40.74 -46.22
N LYS A 503 -40.29 40.90 -45.40
CA LYS A 503 -39.80 42.07 -44.55
C LYS A 503 -40.72 42.86 -43.57
N ARG A 504 -40.31 43.06 -42.29
CA ARG A 504 -39.70 44.31 -41.66
C ARG A 504 -39.62 44.28 -40.11
N LYS A 505 -38.70 45.11 -39.55
CA LYS A 505 -38.37 45.43 -38.13
C LYS A 505 -39.23 46.57 -37.52
N HIS A 506 -39.36 46.69 -36.18
CA HIS A 506 -39.03 47.91 -35.38
C HIS A 506 -39.06 47.70 -33.83
N ASP A 507 -38.16 48.43 -33.13
CA ASP A 507 -37.96 48.72 -31.68
C ASP A 507 -39.10 49.46 -30.94
N SER A 508 -39.16 49.35 -29.59
CA SER A 508 -38.87 50.45 -28.62
C SER A 508 -39.12 50.11 -27.14
N ASP A 509 -38.16 50.54 -26.30
CA ASP A 509 -38.05 50.60 -24.82
C ASP A 509 -39.14 51.38 -24.05
N ALA A 510 -39.24 51.13 -22.73
CA ALA A 510 -39.35 52.18 -21.70
C ALA A 510 -39.12 51.67 -20.25
N GLU A 511 -38.17 52.31 -19.56
CA GLU A 511 -37.86 52.26 -18.11
C GLU A 511 -38.80 53.19 -17.28
N PRO A 512 -38.74 53.21 -15.94
CA PRO A 512 -38.18 54.42 -15.32
C PRO A 512 -37.41 54.25 -13.99
N SER A 513 -36.50 55.21 -13.79
CA SER A 513 -35.60 55.43 -12.66
C SER A 513 -36.20 56.29 -11.52
N LYS A 514 -35.63 56.17 -10.29
CA LYS A 514 -35.60 57.24 -9.28
C LYS A 514 -34.30 57.19 -8.45
N LYS A 515 -33.54 58.30 -8.48
CA LYS A 515 -32.41 58.65 -7.59
C LYS A 515 -32.90 59.52 -6.43
N LYS A 516 -32.23 59.48 -5.27
CA LYS A 516 -31.80 60.70 -4.52
C LYS A 516 -30.65 60.43 -3.51
N LYS A 517 -29.93 61.53 -3.24
CA LYS A 517 -28.56 61.78 -2.72
C LYS A 517 -28.40 61.85 -1.18
N LYS A 518 -27.11 61.83 -0.75
CA LYS A 518 -26.45 62.39 0.47
C LYS A 518 -26.75 61.66 1.79
N VAL A 519 -25.81 61.40 2.71
CA VAL A 519 -24.54 62.05 3.11
C VAL A 519 -23.38 61.07 3.08
#